data_AF-A0A5M8FD43-F1
#
_entry.id   AF-A0A5M8FD43-F1
#
_cell.length_a   1.000
_cell.length_b   1.000
_cell.length_c   1.000
_cell.angle_alpha   90.00
_cell.angle_beta   90.00
_cell.angle_gamma   90.00
#
_symmetry.space_group_name_H-M   'P 1'
#
loop_
_entity.id
_entity.type
_entity.pdbx_description
1 polymer ?
#
loop_
_entity_poly.entity_id
_entity_poly.type
_entity_poly.pdbx_seq_one_letter_code
_entity_poly.pdbx_strand_id
1 'polypeptide(L)'
;MSDEDAIAADLRHGLHAFQPRQIMATFNALAFLDGTRILQRAMQTLEHCDLEALVAVAGGDSQLTHDLTMEVFRESVLGYCEAKGLEVEDAVEHDIPTWLEAYAPLFATANLKHMDAALVEDEPDPALAHRSLIEYHQRIDYPACEDQQARVLLSAWESVETLIGFLVTDVSAARS
;
A
#
# COMPACT_ATOMS: atom_id res chain seq x y z
N MET A 1 -15.93 8.46 -9.10
CA MET A 1 -15.87 7.06 -8.62
C MET A 1 -14.40 6.74 -8.52
N SER A 2 -13.90 6.53 -7.30
CA SER A 2 -12.51 6.16 -7.08
C SER A 2 -12.27 4.72 -7.58
N ASP A 3 -11.02 4.34 -7.85
CA ASP A 3 -10.68 2.96 -8.21
C ASP A 3 -11.01 1.98 -7.05
N GLU A 4 -10.94 2.46 -5.79
CA GLU A 4 -11.37 1.73 -4.60
C GLU A 4 -12.88 1.50 -4.58
N ASP A 5 -13.69 2.48 -5.04
CA ASP A 5 -15.14 2.34 -5.16
C ASP A 5 -15.53 1.35 -6.27
N ALA A 6 -14.70 1.23 -7.31
CA ALA A 6 -14.90 0.30 -8.43
C ALA A 6 -14.54 -1.14 -8.04
N ILE A 7 -13.46 -1.35 -7.28
CA ILE A 7 -13.13 -2.67 -6.72
C ILE A 7 -14.18 -3.08 -5.66
N ALA A 8 -14.60 -2.12 -4.83
CA ALA A 8 -15.74 -2.30 -3.95
C ALA A 8 -17.06 -2.50 -4.70
N ALA A 9 -17.14 -2.12 -5.98
CA ALA A 9 -18.29 -2.42 -6.84
C ALA A 9 -18.35 -3.87 -7.31
N ASP A 10 -17.19 -4.45 -7.61
CA ASP A 10 -17.07 -5.84 -8.05
C ASP A 10 -17.33 -6.80 -6.88
N LEU A 11 -17.00 -6.37 -5.65
CA LEU A 11 -17.49 -6.95 -4.39
C LEU A 11 -19.00 -7.15 -4.38
N ARG A 12 -19.76 -6.13 -4.80
CA ARG A 12 -21.24 -6.11 -4.79
C ARG A 12 -21.85 -7.26 -5.59
N HIS A 13 -21.23 -7.63 -6.72
CA HIS A 13 -21.73 -8.67 -7.61
C HIS A 13 -21.22 -10.07 -7.21
N GLY A 14 -20.09 -10.15 -6.51
CA GLY A 14 -19.41 -11.40 -6.19
C GLY A 14 -19.79 -12.02 -4.84
N LEU A 15 -20.14 -11.21 -3.83
CA LEU A 15 -20.25 -11.67 -2.44
C LEU A 15 -21.59 -12.26 -2.01
N HIS A 16 -22.57 -12.45 -2.90
CA HIS A 16 -23.89 -12.98 -2.53
C HIS A 16 -23.87 -14.36 -1.83
N ALA A 17 -22.75 -15.09 -1.86
CA ALA A 17 -22.57 -16.36 -1.15
C ALA A 17 -21.46 -16.35 -0.08
N PHE A 18 -20.83 -15.18 0.20
CA PHE A 18 -19.70 -14.99 1.12
C PHE A 18 -18.65 -16.11 1.03
N GLN A 19 -18.32 -16.58 -0.18
CA GLN A 19 -17.37 -17.68 -0.32
C GLN A 19 -15.97 -17.18 0.11
N PRO A 20 -15.23 -17.89 0.98
CA PRO A 20 -13.91 -17.45 1.45
C PRO A 20 -12.96 -17.07 0.29
N ARG A 21 -13.02 -17.81 -0.82
CA ARG A 21 -12.24 -17.53 -2.03
C ARG A 21 -12.56 -16.18 -2.67
N GLN A 22 -13.83 -15.75 -2.67
CA GLN A 22 -14.24 -14.46 -3.24
C GLN A 22 -13.90 -13.30 -2.32
N ILE A 23 -14.04 -13.50 -1.00
CA ILE A 23 -13.59 -12.56 0.03
C ILE A 23 -12.10 -12.28 -0.17
N MET A 24 -11.28 -13.33 -0.24
CA MET A 24 -9.84 -13.19 -0.41
C MET A 24 -9.47 -12.60 -1.78
N ALA A 25 -10.16 -12.98 -2.86
CA ALA A 25 -9.91 -12.40 -4.19
C ALA A 25 -10.14 -10.89 -4.22
N THR A 26 -11.17 -10.41 -3.52
CA THR A 26 -11.39 -8.98 -3.37
C THR A 26 -10.29 -8.34 -2.54
N PHE A 27 -10.00 -8.90 -1.37
CA PHE A 27 -8.97 -8.36 -0.50
C PHE A 27 -7.64 -8.20 -1.26
N ASN A 28 -7.28 -9.20 -2.07
CA ASN A 28 -6.09 -9.15 -2.92
C ASN A 28 -6.12 -7.98 -3.92
N ALA A 29 -7.29 -7.63 -4.47
CA ALA A 29 -7.42 -6.49 -5.38
C ALA A 29 -7.20 -5.15 -4.67
N LEU A 30 -7.74 -5.00 -3.45
CA LEU A 30 -7.50 -3.80 -2.62
C LEU A 30 -6.02 -3.72 -2.18
N ALA A 31 -5.44 -4.82 -1.71
CA ALA A 31 -4.03 -4.87 -1.35
C ALA A 31 -3.14 -4.52 -2.54
N PHE A 32 -3.43 -5.06 -3.73
CA PHE A 32 -2.72 -4.73 -4.98
C PHE A 32 -2.82 -3.25 -5.34
N LEU A 33 -3.99 -2.63 -5.12
CA LEU A 33 -4.17 -1.20 -5.33
C LEU A 33 -3.29 -0.38 -4.36
N ASP A 34 -3.16 -0.77 -3.09
CA ASP A 34 -2.24 -0.12 -2.16
C ASP A 34 -0.80 -0.12 -2.68
N GLY A 35 -0.29 -1.29 -3.08
CA GLY A 35 1.06 -1.41 -3.65
C GLY A 35 1.24 -0.56 -4.90
N THR A 36 0.23 -0.53 -5.78
CA THR A 36 0.24 0.30 -7.00
C THR A 36 0.28 1.79 -6.67
N ARG A 37 -0.49 2.25 -5.66
CA ARG A 37 -0.52 3.66 -5.25
C ARG A 37 0.80 4.11 -4.63
N ILE A 38 1.40 3.26 -3.80
CA ILE A 38 2.74 3.50 -3.23
C ILE A 38 3.76 3.64 -4.36
N LEU A 39 3.79 2.69 -5.30
CA LEU A 39 4.72 2.73 -6.42
C LEU A 39 4.52 3.97 -7.31
N GLN A 40 3.27 4.34 -7.62
CA GLN A 40 2.96 5.55 -8.39
C GLN A 40 3.47 6.81 -7.70
N ARG A 41 3.27 6.94 -6.39
CA ARG A 41 3.78 8.07 -5.61
C ARG A 41 5.30 8.10 -5.61
N ALA A 42 5.95 6.95 -5.41
CA ALA A 42 7.40 6.86 -5.46
C ALA A 42 7.96 7.31 -6.82
N MET A 43 7.35 6.87 -7.92
CA MET A 43 7.74 7.32 -9.27
C MET A 43 7.57 8.84 -9.43
N GLN A 44 6.46 9.41 -8.96
CA GLN A 44 6.24 10.85 -8.99
C GLN A 44 7.29 11.61 -8.18
N THR A 45 7.65 11.13 -6.98
CA THR A 45 8.71 11.73 -6.17
C THR A 45 10.04 11.71 -6.91
N LEU A 46 10.42 10.57 -7.49
CA LEU A 46 11.66 10.44 -8.25
C LEU A 46 11.69 11.33 -9.52
N GLU A 47 10.55 11.50 -10.21
CA GLU A 47 10.43 12.37 -11.39
C GLU A 47 10.61 13.86 -11.05
N HIS A 48 10.18 14.28 -9.86
CA HIS A 48 10.26 15.69 -9.42
C HIS A 48 11.48 15.98 -8.54
N CYS A 49 12.32 14.98 -8.31
CA CYS A 49 13.52 15.10 -7.50
C CYS A 49 14.56 15.98 -8.20
N ASP A 50 15.08 16.98 -7.50
CA ASP A 50 16.23 17.77 -7.96
C ASP A 50 17.53 16.98 -7.75
N LEU A 51 17.79 16.06 -8.69
CA LEU A 51 18.94 15.17 -8.65
C LEU A 51 20.27 15.93 -8.68
N GLU A 52 20.34 17.07 -9.38
CA GLU A 52 21.56 17.89 -9.42
C GLU A 52 21.87 18.46 -8.03
N ALA A 53 20.86 18.98 -7.33
CA ALA A 53 21.02 19.47 -5.97
C ALA A 53 21.42 18.36 -4.99
N LEU A 54 20.78 17.19 -5.06
CA LEU A 54 21.12 16.05 -4.18
C LEU A 54 22.54 15.55 -4.43
N VAL A 55 22.96 15.42 -5.69
CA VAL A 55 24.31 14.99 -6.05
C VAL A 55 25.37 15.99 -5.57
N ALA A 56 25.07 17.29 -5.59
CA ALA A 56 25.99 18.33 -5.15
C ALA A 56 26.28 18.27 -3.64
N VAL A 57 25.33 17.78 -2.84
CA VAL A 57 25.46 17.67 -1.37
C VAL A 57 25.80 16.26 -0.89
N ALA A 58 25.52 15.23 -1.69
CA ALA A 58 25.80 13.85 -1.33
C ALA A 58 27.31 13.58 -1.22
N GLY A 59 27.70 12.91 -0.13
CA GLY A 59 29.08 12.46 0.10
C GLY A 59 29.53 11.28 -0.79
N GLY A 60 28.73 10.88 -1.77
CA GLY A 60 28.92 9.73 -2.64
C GLY A 60 27.64 8.92 -2.81
N ASP A 61 27.70 7.87 -3.64
CA ASP A 61 26.56 7.07 -4.08
C ASP A 61 25.79 6.43 -2.92
N SER A 62 26.50 5.99 -1.87
CA SER A 62 25.90 5.43 -0.66
C SER A 62 25.03 6.44 0.07
N GLN A 63 25.48 7.70 0.19
CA GLN A 63 24.70 8.76 0.85
C GLN A 63 23.52 9.16 -0.03
N LEU A 64 23.74 9.30 -1.34
CA LEU A 64 22.67 9.61 -2.30
C LEU A 64 21.57 8.56 -2.28
N THR A 65 21.94 7.27 -2.28
CA THR A 65 20.99 6.16 -2.18
C THR A 65 20.19 6.25 -0.89
N HIS A 66 20.86 6.51 0.25
CA HIS A 66 20.18 6.65 1.53
C HIS A 66 19.20 7.83 1.55
N ASP A 67 19.63 9.01 1.08
CA ASP A 67 18.80 10.22 1.07
C ASP A 67 17.55 10.02 0.19
N LEU A 68 17.72 9.49 -1.03
CA LEU A 68 16.63 9.15 -1.93
C LEU A 68 15.68 8.12 -1.33
N THR A 69 16.20 7.06 -0.72
CA THR A 69 15.40 6.03 -0.04
C THR A 69 14.51 6.64 1.03
N MET A 70 15.06 7.51 1.89
CA MET A 70 14.28 8.12 2.96
C MET A 70 13.28 9.15 2.46
N GLU A 71 13.63 9.95 1.45
CA GLU A 71 12.70 10.90 0.83
C GLU A 71 11.54 10.19 0.14
N VAL A 72 11.84 9.19 -0.70
CA VAL A 72 10.84 8.41 -1.40
C VAL A 72 9.96 7.64 -0.42
N PHE A 73 10.52 7.06 0.65
CA PHE A 73 9.73 6.38 1.67
C PHE A 73 8.70 7.33 2.32
N ARG A 74 9.12 8.54 2.71
CA ARG A 74 8.22 9.53 3.32
C ARG A 74 7.09 9.93 2.38
N GLU A 75 7.41 10.29 1.13
CA GLU A 75 6.40 10.79 0.19
C GLU A 75 5.47 9.69 -0.34
N SER A 76 6.02 8.48 -0.53
CA SER A 76 5.27 7.37 -1.11
C SER A 76 4.51 6.55 -0.08
N VAL A 77 5.20 6.02 0.95
CA VAL A 77 4.59 5.12 1.93
C VAL A 77 3.87 5.92 3.01
N LEU A 78 4.57 6.83 3.71
CA LEU A 78 3.94 7.60 4.80
C LEU A 78 2.88 8.56 4.25
N GLY A 79 3.17 9.23 3.13
CA GLY A 79 2.19 10.08 2.44
C GLY A 79 0.96 9.30 1.94
N TYR A 80 1.10 7.99 1.63
CA TYR A 80 -0.03 7.13 1.33
C TYR A 80 -0.79 6.70 2.58
N CYS A 81 -0.08 6.35 3.67
CA CYS A 81 -0.69 6.08 4.98
C CYS A 81 -1.58 7.23 5.42
N GLU A 82 -1.08 8.47 5.37
CA GLU A 82 -1.85 9.68 5.72
C GLU A 82 -3.09 9.83 4.83
N ALA A 83 -2.93 9.69 3.50
CA ALA A 83 -4.03 9.81 2.56
C ALA A 83 -5.11 8.73 2.76
N LYS A 84 -4.71 7.52 3.16
CA LYS A 84 -5.60 6.41 3.51
C LYS A 84 -6.19 6.53 4.92
N GLY A 85 -5.73 7.49 5.72
CA GLY A 85 -6.16 7.70 7.10
C GLY A 85 -5.62 6.68 8.09
N LEU A 86 -4.43 6.13 7.83
CA LEU A 86 -3.74 5.22 8.73
C LEU A 86 -2.94 6.02 9.77
N GLU A 87 -3.09 5.67 11.03
CA GLU A 87 -2.26 6.19 12.12
C GLU A 87 -0.98 5.36 12.21
N VAL A 88 0.14 5.94 11.78
CA VAL A 88 1.46 5.28 11.79
C VAL A 88 2.50 6.15 12.48
N GLU A 89 3.52 5.54 13.07
CA GLU A 89 4.64 6.28 13.63
C GLU A 89 5.69 6.57 12.56
N ASP A 90 6.17 7.82 12.52
CA ASP A 90 7.18 8.30 11.57
C ASP A 90 8.60 7.72 11.82
N ALA A 91 8.79 6.97 12.91
CA ALA A 91 10.09 6.50 13.36
C ALA A 91 10.60 5.32 12.50
N VAL A 92 11.21 5.64 11.35
CA VAL A 92 11.95 4.66 10.52
C VAL A 92 13.43 4.99 10.59
N GLU A 93 14.02 4.78 11.76
CA GLU A 93 15.48 4.95 11.87
C GLU A 93 16.21 3.78 11.24
N HIS A 94 15.71 2.54 11.30
CA HIS A 94 16.42 1.40 10.70
C HIS A 94 15.45 0.29 10.23
N ASP A 95 15.44 0.05 8.91
CA ASP A 95 14.80 -1.05 8.19
C ASP A 95 13.32 -0.86 7.76
N ILE A 96 13.14 -0.33 6.53
CA ILE A 96 11.84 -0.10 5.90
C ILE A 96 11.04 -1.41 5.69
N PRO A 97 11.62 -2.51 5.17
CA PRO A 97 10.97 -3.81 5.14
C PRO A 97 10.34 -4.24 6.48
N THR A 98 11.11 -4.20 7.57
CA THR A 98 10.60 -4.54 8.92
C THR A 98 9.46 -3.61 9.33
N TRP A 99 9.55 -2.32 9.01
CA TRP A 99 8.45 -1.38 9.24
C TRP A 99 7.19 -1.77 8.45
N LEU A 100 7.31 -2.07 7.16
CA LEU A 100 6.18 -2.47 6.32
C LEU A 100 5.49 -3.74 6.84
N GLU A 101 6.26 -4.72 7.31
CA GLU A 101 5.72 -5.92 7.95
C GLU A 101 4.96 -5.59 9.23
N ALA A 102 5.51 -4.74 10.10
CA ALA A 102 4.88 -4.33 11.35
C ALA A 102 3.57 -3.57 11.13
N TYR A 103 3.48 -2.78 10.05
CA TYR A 103 2.32 -1.96 9.72
C TYR A 103 1.33 -2.64 8.76
N ALA A 104 1.67 -3.77 8.14
CA ALA A 104 0.77 -4.52 7.25
C ALA A 104 -0.61 -4.83 7.86
N PRO A 105 -0.74 -5.19 9.16
CA PRO A 105 -2.05 -5.40 9.77
C PRO A 105 -2.96 -4.15 9.77
N LEU A 106 -2.40 -2.95 9.86
CA LEU A 106 -3.16 -1.70 9.81
C LEU A 106 -3.72 -1.44 8.41
N PHE A 107 -2.91 -1.66 7.37
CA PHE A 107 -3.38 -1.62 5.98
C PHE A 107 -4.47 -2.66 5.71
N ALA A 108 -4.26 -3.90 6.16
CA ALA A 108 -5.23 -4.96 5.99
C ALA A 108 -6.56 -4.60 6.68
N THR A 109 -6.50 -4.07 7.91
CA THR A 109 -7.67 -3.59 8.64
C THR A 109 -8.42 -2.49 7.89
N ALA A 110 -7.71 -1.53 7.30
CA ALA A 110 -8.35 -0.47 6.53
C ALA A 110 -9.04 -1.02 5.27
N ASN A 111 -8.42 -1.95 4.55
CA ASN A 111 -9.04 -2.61 3.40
C ASN A 111 -10.28 -3.42 3.81
N LEU A 112 -10.23 -4.18 4.91
CA LEU A 112 -11.38 -4.91 5.43
C LEU A 112 -12.52 -3.97 5.84
N LYS A 113 -12.22 -2.81 6.46
CA LYS A 113 -13.23 -1.78 6.75
C LYS A 113 -13.87 -1.21 5.47
N HIS A 114 -13.11 -1.07 4.39
CA HIS A 114 -13.65 -0.65 3.10
C HIS A 114 -14.61 -1.72 2.53
N MET A 115 -14.26 -3.00 2.66
CA MET A 115 -15.15 -4.10 2.29
C MET A 115 -16.42 -4.14 3.17
N ASP A 116 -16.31 -3.90 4.48
CA ASP A 116 -17.45 -3.78 5.40
C ASP A 116 -18.41 -2.66 4.97
N ALA A 117 -17.87 -1.48 4.69
CA ALA A 117 -18.67 -0.32 4.26
C ALA A 117 -19.43 -0.63 2.97
N ALA A 118 -18.77 -1.25 1.99
CA ALA A 118 -19.38 -1.64 0.73
C ALA A 118 -20.54 -2.64 0.90
N LEU A 119 -20.47 -3.53 1.89
CA LEU A 119 -21.56 -4.47 2.21
C LEU A 119 -22.77 -3.78 2.85
N VAL A 120 -22.56 -2.69 3.59
CA VAL A 120 -23.63 -1.95 4.27
C VAL A 120 -24.34 -0.98 3.33
N GLU A 121 -23.60 -0.26 2.48
CA GLU A 121 -24.17 0.75 1.58
C GLU A 121 -25.21 0.18 0.60
N ASP A 122 -25.04 -1.08 0.21
CA ASP A 122 -25.87 -1.77 -0.77
C ASP A 122 -27.15 -2.40 -0.20
N GLU A 123 -27.25 -2.54 1.13
CA GLU A 123 -28.35 -3.24 1.78
C GLU A 123 -29.31 -2.23 2.44
N PRO A 124 -30.47 -1.94 1.81
CA PRO A 124 -31.41 -0.96 2.33
C PRO A 124 -32.09 -1.38 3.64
N ASP A 125 -32.08 -2.68 4.00
CA ASP A 125 -32.55 -3.17 5.29
C ASP A 125 -31.39 -3.31 6.30
N PRO A 126 -31.32 -2.45 7.34
CA PRO A 126 -30.25 -2.51 8.34
C PRO A 126 -30.13 -3.86 9.06
N ALA A 127 -31.22 -4.62 9.20
CA ALA A 127 -31.19 -5.93 9.84
C ALA A 127 -30.53 -7.00 8.95
N LEU A 128 -30.71 -6.89 7.62
CA LEU A 128 -30.03 -7.75 6.66
C LEU A 128 -28.55 -7.35 6.54
N ALA A 129 -28.24 -6.05 6.51
CA ALA A 129 -26.86 -5.55 6.49
C ALA A 129 -26.06 -6.08 7.69
N HIS A 130 -26.65 -5.99 8.89
CA HIS A 130 -26.02 -6.49 10.11
C HIS A 130 -25.76 -8.01 10.07
N ARG A 131 -26.71 -8.80 9.56
CA ARG A 131 -26.55 -10.25 9.43
C ARG A 131 -25.46 -10.62 8.42
N SER A 132 -25.44 -9.93 7.30
CA SER A 132 -24.43 -10.09 6.24
C SER A 132 -23.02 -9.80 6.76
N LEU A 133 -22.84 -8.74 7.56
CA LEU A 133 -21.56 -8.44 8.20
C LEU A 133 -21.11 -9.56 9.15
N ILE A 134 -22.02 -10.11 9.96
CA ILE A 134 -21.69 -11.24 10.84
C ILE A 134 -21.23 -12.45 10.02
N GLU A 135 -21.95 -12.80 8.96
CA GLU A 135 -21.57 -13.93 8.09
C GLU A 135 -20.24 -13.70 7.38
N TYR A 136 -20.01 -12.46 6.91
CA TYR A 136 -18.77 -12.03 6.29
C TYR A 136 -17.59 -12.18 7.27
N HIS A 137 -17.67 -11.58 8.46
CA HIS A 137 -16.61 -11.64 9.48
C HIS A 137 -16.28 -13.05 9.95
N GLN A 138 -17.27 -13.95 9.99
CA GLN A 138 -17.06 -15.37 10.33
C GLN A 138 -16.25 -16.15 9.28
N ARG A 139 -16.12 -15.61 8.06
CA ARG A 139 -15.47 -16.29 6.93
C ARG A 139 -14.16 -15.65 6.50
N ILE A 140 -13.78 -14.53 7.10
CA ILE A 140 -12.50 -13.88 6.86
C ILE A 140 -11.39 -14.68 7.54
N ASP A 141 -10.34 -14.95 6.77
CA ASP A 141 -9.06 -15.40 7.29
C ASP A 141 -8.18 -14.16 7.50
N TYR A 142 -8.26 -13.58 8.71
CA TYR A 142 -7.53 -12.35 9.04
C TYR A 142 -6.02 -12.51 8.91
N PRO A 143 -5.38 -13.58 9.45
CA PRO A 143 -3.95 -13.82 9.22
C PRO A 143 -3.58 -13.88 7.74
N ALA A 144 -4.37 -14.56 6.91
CA ALA A 144 -4.08 -14.62 5.47
C ALA A 144 -4.18 -13.25 4.77
N CYS A 145 -5.08 -12.37 5.24
CA CYS A 145 -5.19 -11.00 4.76
C CYS A 145 -3.97 -10.16 5.17
N GLU A 146 -3.54 -10.25 6.43
CA GLU A 146 -2.33 -9.56 6.93
C GLU A 146 -1.08 -10.02 6.17
N ASP A 147 -0.88 -11.33 6.01
CA ASP A 147 0.23 -11.90 5.24
C ASP A 147 0.22 -11.43 3.78
N GLN A 148 -0.96 -11.38 3.16
CA GLN A 148 -1.09 -10.90 1.80
C GLN A 148 -0.74 -9.41 1.70
N GLN A 149 -1.18 -8.61 2.65
CA GLN A 149 -0.88 -7.19 2.68
C GLN A 149 0.63 -6.96 2.81
N ALA A 150 1.29 -7.67 3.74
CA ALA A 150 2.74 -7.60 3.90
C ALA A 150 3.46 -7.95 2.59
N ARG A 151 3.08 -9.04 1.93
CA ARG A 151 3.65 -9.44 0.63
C ARG A 151 3.54 -8.35 -0.43
N VAL A 152 2.38 -7.69 -0.53
CA VAL A 152 2.19 -6.65 -1.55
C VAL A 152 2.99 -5.38 -1.22
N LEU A 153 3.00 -4.96 0.05
CA LEU A 153 3.76 -3.79 0.50
C LEU A 153 5.26 -3.99 0.27
N LEU A 154 5.79 -5.15 0.66
CA LEU A 154 7.20 -5.51 0.42
C LEU A 154 7.54 -5.56 -1.06
N SER A 155 6.70 -6.19 -1.89
CA SER A 155 6.93 -6.26 -3.34
C SER A 155 6.90 -4.88 -4.02
N ALA A 156 6.01 -3.99 -3.57
CA ALA A 156 5.99 -2.61 -4.04
C ALA A 156 7.27 -1.88 -3.64
N TRP A 157 7.73 -2.06 -2.40
CA TRP A 157 8.95 -1.44 -1.89
C TRP A 157 10.21 -1.95 -2.59
N GLU A 158 10.35 -3.25 -2.83
CA GLU A 158 11.45 -3.82 -3.63
C GLU A 158 11.52 -3.20 -5.04
N SER A 159 10.36 -2.92 -5.63
CA SER A 159 10.28 -2.23 -6.93
C SER A 159 10.78 -0.78 -6.83
N VAL A 160 10.46 -0.08 -5.73
CA VAL A 160 10.95 1.27 -5.46
C VAL A 160 12.47 1.29 -5.24
N GLU A 161 13.01 0.37 -4.44
CA GLU A 161 14.46 0.24 -4.24
C GLU A 161 15.20 -0.02 -5.55
N THR A 162 14.61 -0.83 -6.42
CA THR A 162 15.15 -1.09 -7.77
C THR A 162 15.19 0.19 -8.61
N LEU A 163 14.13 1.00 -8.58
CA LEU A 163 14.08 2.29 -9.29
C LEU A 163 15.15 3.27 -8.77
N ILE A 164 15.30 3.37 -7.45
CA ILE A 164 16.35 4.20 -6.82
C ILE A 164 17.73 3.71 -7.26
N GLY A 165 17.97 2.40 -7.25
CA GLY A 165 19.24 1.80 -7.66
C GLY A 165 19.61 2.11 -9.12
N PHE A 166 18.64 2.05 -10.04
CA PHE A 166 18.86 2.46 -11.43
C PHE A 166 19.20 3.95 -11.54
N LEU A 167 18.47 4.80 -10.83
CA LEU A 167 18.68 6.25 -10.88
C LEU A 167 20.07 6.65 -10.38
N VAL A 168 20.52 6.08 -9.26
CA VAL A 168 21.86 6.31 -8.72
C VAL A 168 22.93 5.83 -9.69
N THR A 169 22.74 4.65 -10.30
CA THR A 169 23.68 4.08 -11.27
C THR A 169 23.83 4.99 -12.50
N ASP A 170 22.72 5.49 -13.05
CA ASP A 170 22.72 6.38 -14.20
C ASP A 170 23.43 7.70 -13.91
N VAL A 171 23.20 8.27 -12.72
CA VAL A 171 23.87 9.48 -12.24
C VAL A 171 25.38 9.25 -12.09
N SER A 172 25.81 8.14 -11.50
CA SER A 172 27.23 7.81 -11.34
C SER A 172 27.93 7.60 -12.67
N ALA A 173 27.25 6.97 -13.63
CA ALA A 173 27.77 6.79 -14.99
C ALA A 173 27.95 8.13 -15.72
N ALA A 174 27.02 9.09 -15.55
CA ALA A 174 27.11 10.41 -16.19
C ALA A 174 28.25 11.29 -15.64
N ARG A 175 28.79 10.98 -14.45
CA ARG A 175 29.88 11.71 -13.78
C ARG A 175 31.27 11.14 -14.05
N SER A 176 31.36 9.94 -14.63
CA SER A 176 32.60 9.20 -14.89
C SER A 176 33.17 9.51 -16.28
#